data_AF-A0A9P7CW48-F1
#
_entry.id   AF-A0A9P7CW48-F1
#
_cell.length_a   1.000
_cell.length_b   1.000
_cell.length_c   1.000
_cell.angle_alpha   90.00
_cell.angle_beta   90.00
_cell.angle_gamma   90.00
#
_symmetry.space_group_name_H-M   'P 1'
#
loop_
_entity.id
_entity.type
_entity.pdbx_description
1 polymer ?
#
loop_
_entity_poly.entity_id
_entity_poly.type
_entity_poly.pdbx_seq_one_letter_code
_entity_poly.pdbx_strand_id
1 'polypeptide(L)'
;MEYYCANCLRNHHAISAFKLTIFPRGRNVHIARGSRAFKSVKYGRLFHAEIARVGHSLDQLADCHAKVRRNCESKRDRLCALRKTLAQRRRTLNAACLLPTQSQMLTKESQELSVLSQTIARACSGLVQELVEVFHIVEVGGRPGARDEWTVGGLVLPVPGDVRWRIIGYPPDHINAASNSLLRFRGLAEDSVSVCLGSEQDEGVNPGAKRTAKHPLHLTSNPSSTSSSPSLSSRTPPASLADSEAPEQAPAHGRNQSFTTGLPIQYVLPSTGLQASGASAFL
;
A
#
# COMPACT_ATOMS: atom_id res chain seq x y z
N MET A 1 -29.42 -81.06 72.77
CA MET A 1 -29.44 -79.69 73.34
C MET A 1 -28.37 -79.65 74.40
N GLU A 2 -27.24 -79.00 74.12
CA GLU A 2 -26.19 -78.83 75.12
C GLU A 2 -26.53 -77.62 75.99
N TYR A 3 -26.73 -77.83 77.29
CA TYR A 3 -27.00 -76.77 78.25
C TYR A 3 -25.69 -76.33 78.92
N TYR A 4 -25.37 -75.04 78.86
CA TYR A 4 -24.24 -74.45 79.56
C TYR A 4 -24.68 -73.92 80.94
N CYS A 5 -23.87 -74.15 81.98
CA CYS A 5 -24.15 -73.56 83.29
C CYS A 5 -23.79 -72.05 83.31
N ALA A 6 -24.35 -71.31 84.27
CA ALA A 6 -24.12 -69.86 84.41
C ALA A 6 -22.64 -69.47 84.56
N ASN A 7 -21.79 -70.38 85.04
CA ASN A 7 -20.36 -70.14 85.15
C ASN A 7 -19.64 -70.27 83.80
N CYS A 8 -20.04 -71.22 82.96
CA CYS A 8 -19.52 -71.37 81.60
C CYS A 8 -19.85 -70.16 80.73
N LEU A 9 -21.07 -69.62 80.84
CA LEU A 9 -21.46 -68.39 80.13
C LEU A 9 -20.63 -67.19 80.58
N ARG A 10 -20.46 -67.00 81.90
CA ARG A 10 -19.61 -65.91 82.44
C ARG A 10 -18.15 -66.02 81.97
N ASN A 11 -17.59 -67.22 81.98
CA ASN A 11 -16.25 -67.45 81.47
C ASN A 11 -16.16 -67.17 79.96
N HIS A 12 -17.15 -67.58 79.17
CA HIS A 12 -17.19 -67.30 77.74
C HIS A 12 -17.28 -65.79 77.43
N HIS A 13 -18.10 -65.05 78.19
CA HIS A 13 -18.18 -63.60 78.07
C HIS A 13 -16.86 -62.92 78.47
N ALA A 14 -16.21 -63.37 79.54
CA ALA A 14 -14.89 -62.86 79.95
C ALA A 14 -13.82 -63.12 78.89
N ILE A 15 -13.77 -64.33 78.31
CA ILE A 15 -12.85 -64.67 77.22
C ILE A 15 -13.15 -63.83 75.97
N SER A 16 -14.43 -63.61 75.64
CA SER A 16 -14.84 -62.80 74.49
C SER A 16 -14.48 -61.33 74.68
N ALA A 17 -14.73 -60.76 75.87
CA ALA A 17 -14.32 -59.42 76.22
C ALA A 17 -12.80 -59.26 76.17
N PHE A 18 -12.05 -60.24 76.68
CA PHE A 18 -10.59 -60.26 76.61
C PHE A 18 -10.06 -60.34 75.18
N LYS A 19 -10.68 -61.16 74.32
CA LYS A 19 -10.35 -61.20 72.88
C LYS A 19 -10.60 -59.83 72.24
N LEU A 20 -11.75 -59.20 72.53
CA LEU A 20 -12.10 -57.87 72.01
C LEU A 20 -11.14 -56.76 72.45
N THR A 21 -10.43 -56.91 73.57
CA THR A 21 -9.39 -55.94 73.98
C THR A 21 -8.03 -56.21 73.36
N ILE A 22 -7.66 -57.48 73.12
CA ILE A 22 -6.36 -57.85 72.52
C ILE A 22 -6.30 -57.56 71.02
N PHE A 23 -7.36 -57.88 70.27
CA PHE A 23 -7.34 -57.72 68.81
C PHE A 23 -7.07 -56.28 68.35
N PRO A 24 -7.71 -55.24 68.91
CA PRO A 24 -7.39 -53.85 68.57
C PRO A 24 -5.93 -53.49 68.88
N ARG A 25 -5.37 -54.01 69.99
CA ARG A 25 -3.98 -53.75 70.38
C ARG A 25 -3.01 -54.37 69.37
N GLY A 26 -3.20 -55.63 69.00
CA GLY A 26 -2.39 -56.29 67.96
C GLY A 26 -2.50 -55.56 66.62
N ARG A 27 -3.73 -55.24 66.19
CA ARG A 27 -3.98 -54.46 64.97
C ARG A 27 -3.27 -53.11 65.00
N ASN A 28 -3.36 -52.36 66.10
CA ASN A 28 -2.72 -51.05 66.23
C ASN A 28 -1.19 -51.15 66.18
N VAL A 29 -0.59 -52.21 66.73
CA VAL A 29 0.85 -52.47 66.61
C VAL A 29 1.24 -52.72 65.16
N HIS A 30 0.46 -53.51 64.42
CA HIS A 30 0.70 -53.73 62.99
C HIS A 30 0.49 -52.46 62.15
N ILE A 31 -0.55 -51.68 62.44
CA ILE A 31 -0.79 -50.37 61.81
C ILE A 31 0.39 -49.45 62.10
N ALA A 32 0.82 -49.30 63.36
CA ALA A 32 1.93 -48.43 63.72
C ALA A 32 3.25 -48.88 63.07
N ARG A 33 3.50 -50.20 62.98
CA ARG A 33 4.65 -50.75 62.25
C ARG A 33 4.56 -50.43 60.76
N GLY A 34 3.41 -50.62 60.15
CA GLY A 34 3.14 -50.27 58.75
C GLY A 34 3.32 -48.77 58.49
N SER A 35 2.71 -47.90 59.31
CA SER A 35 2.85 -46.45 59.22
C SER A 35 4.32 -46.01 59.33
N ARG A 36 5.12 -46.62 60.20
CA ARG A 36 6.57 -46.35 60.27
C ARG A 36 7.29 -46.77 59.00
N ALA A 37 7.00 -47.96 58.46
CA ALA A 37 7.59 -48.43 57.21
C ALA A 37 7.20 -47.56 56.00
N PHE A 38 5.97 -47.02 55.97
CA PHE A 38 5.50 -46.18 54.87
C PHE A 38 6.01 -44.73 54.93
N LYS A 39 6.51 -44.24 56.08
CA LYS A 39 7.05 -42.87 56.19
C LYS A 39 8.19 -42.61 55.21
N SER A 40 9.14 -43.55 55.09
CA SER A 40 10.26 -43.44 54.14
C SER A 40 9.79 -43.49 52.69
N VAL A 41 8.84 -44.39 52.38
CA VAL A 41 8.23 -44.51 51.04
C VAL A 41 7.47 -43.24 50.64
N LYS A 42 6.78 -42.59 51.59
CA LYS A 42 6.04 -41.34 51.33
C LYS A 42 6.98 -40.22 50.87
N TYR A 43 8.13 -40.06 51.54
CA TYR A 43 9.13 -39.07 51.14
C TYR A 43 9.67 -39.35 49.74
N GLY A 44 10.03 -40.61 49.45
CA GLY A 44 10.48 -40.99 48.11
C GLY A 44 9.45 -40.70 47.01
N ARG A 45 8.17 -41.01 47.26
CA ARG A 45 7.08 -40.70 46.30
C ARG A 45 6.91 -39.20 46.06
N LEU A 46 6.94 -38.38 47.10
CA LEU A 46 6.84 -36.93 46.97
C LEU A 46 8.04 -36.35 46.22
N PHE A 47 9.25 -36.84 46.52
CA PHE A 47 10.46 -36.43 45.84
C PHE A 47 10.45 -36.77 44.35
N HIS A 48 10.05 -38.00 43.99
CA HIS A 48 9.89 -38.39 42.58
C HIS A 48 8.79 -37.58 41.87
N ALA A 49 7.68 -37.29 42.55
CA ALA A 49 6.63 -36.45 41.99
C ALA A 49 7.14 -35.01 41.72
N GLU A 50 7.93 -34.46 42.63
CA GLU A 50 8.54 -33.14 42.47
C GLU A 50 9.57 -33.12 41.34
N ILE A 51 10.45 -34.13 41.24
CA ILE A 51 11.37 -34.28 40.11
C ILE A 51 10.60 -34.37 38.79
N ALA A 52 9.55 -35.18 38.72
CA ALA A 52 8.73 -35.32 37.52
C ALA A 52 8.07 -33.99 37.13
N ARG A 53 7.58 -33.23 38.12
CA ARG A 53 7.00 -31.89 37.92
C ARG A 53 8.02 -30.91 37.36
N VAL A 54 9.22 -30.86 37.93
CA VAL A 54 10.32 -30.01 37.45
C VAL A 54 10.76 -30.44 36.05
N GLY A 55 10.90 -31.75 35.80
CA GLY A 55 11.25 -32.30 34.49
C GLY A 55 10.28 -31.85 33.40
N HIS A 56 8.97 -32.00 33.62
CA HIS A 56 7.96 -31.52 32.68
C HIS A 56 8.03 -30.00 32.46
N SER A 57 8.34 -29.21 33.49
CA SER A 57 8.53 -27.75 33.32
C SER A 57 9.76 -27.42 32.47
N LEU A 58 10.84 -28.20 32.57
CA LEU A 58 12.04 -28.02 31.75
C LEU A 58 11.76 -28.39 30.29
N ASP A 59 11.02 -29.47 30.05
CA ASP A 59 10.61 -29.89 28.70
C ASP A 59 9.75 -28.81 28.03
N GLN A 60 8.79 -28.24 28.75
CA GLN A 60 7.98 -27.11 28.26
C GLN A 60 8.82 -25.89 27.92
N LEU A 61 9.81 -25.56 28.76
CA LEU A 61 10.70 -24.42 28.50
C LEU A 61 11.58 -24.68 27.28
N ALA A 62 12.09 -25.91 27.11
CA ALA A 62 12.87 -26.32 25.96
C ALA A 62 12.05 -26.22 24.66
N ASP A 63 10.81 -26.67 24.67
CA ASP A 63 9.88 -26.54 23.53
C ASP A 63 9.57 -25.08 23.20
N CYS A 64 9.31 -24.27 24.22
CA CYS A 64 9.04 -22.84 24.05
C CYS A 64 10.27 -22.11 23.48
N HIS A 65 11.47 -22.43 23.97
CA HIS A 65 12.72 -21.92 23.44
C HIS A 65 12.96 -22.35 21.98
N ALA A 66 12.72 -23.62 21.64
CA ALA A 66 12.81 -24.11 20.26
C ALA A 66 11.83 -23.37 19.34
N LYS A 67 10.60 -23.10 19.79
CA LYS A 67 9.61 -22.31 19.06
C LYS A 67 10.09 -20.87 18.82
N VAL A 68 10.65 -20.21 19.84
CA VAL A 68 11.21 -18.86 19.71
C VAL A 68 12.36 -18.84 18.70
N ARG A 69 13.27 -19.83 18.75
CA ARG A 69 14.36 -19.95 17.78
C ARG A 69 13.87 -20.05 16.33
N ARG A 70 12.90 -20.92 16.05
CA ARG A 70 12.28 -21.05 14.71
C ARG A 70 11.65 -19.74 14.25
N ASN A 71 10.96 -19.03 15.14
CA ASN A 71 10.37 -17.73 14.82
C ASN A 71 11.44 -16.67 14.49
N CYS A 72 12.55 -16.65 15.23
CA CYS A 72 13.67 -15.75 14.94
C CYS A 72 14.36 -16.08 13.60
N GLU A 73 14.52 -17.36 13.27
CA GLU A 73 15.01 -17.82 11.96
C GLU A 73 14.09 -17.36 10.83
N SER A 74 12.78 -17.62 10.94
CA SER A 74 11.78 -17.16 9.96
C SER A 74 11.80 -15.64 9.74
N LYS A 75 11.91 -14.85 10.81
CA LYS A 75 12.03 -13.38 10.71
C LYS A 75 13.33 -12.95 10.03
N ARG A 76 14.45 -13.63 10.30
CA ARG A 76 15.75 -13.36 9.64
C ARG A 76 15.65 -13.65 8.14
N ASP A 77 15.01 -14.75 7.75
CA ASP A 77 14.81 -15.11 6.35
C ASP A 77 13.93 -14.08 5.61
N ARG A 78 12.82 -13.65 6.24
CA ARG A 78 11.97 -12.59 5.70
C ARG A 78 12.75 -11.29 5.50
N LEU A 79 13.59 -10.90 6.47
CA LEU A 79 14.41 -9.71 6.36
C LEU A 79 15.45 -9.82 5.24
N CYS A 80 16.07 -11.00 5.08
CA CYS A 80 16.98 -11.29 3.97
C CYS A 80 16.26 -11.14 2.62
N ALA A 81 15.05 -11.70 2.48
CA ALA A 81 14.24 -11.57 1.27
C ALA A 81 13.90 -10.09 0.96
N LEU A 82 13.46 -9.32 1.96
CA LEU A 82 13.16 -7.89 1.78
C LEU A 82 14.40 -7.09 1.35
N ARG A 83 15.56 -7.37 1.94
CA ARG A 83 16.83 -6.74 1.54
C ARG A 83 17.20 -7.08 0.09
N LYS A 84 17.01 -8.33 -0.34
CA LYS A 84 17.21 -8.73 -1.75
C LYS A 84 16.26 -8.00 -2.69
N THR A 85 14.96 -7.93 -2.36
CA THR A 85 13.96 -7.20 -3.17
C THR A 85 14.27 -5.71 -3.26
N LEU A 86 14.68 -5.09 -2.16
CA LEU A 86 15.03 -3.66 -2.14
C LEU A 86 16.30 -3.40 -2.96
N ALA A 87 17.34 -4.23 -2.82
CA ALA A 87 18.53 -4.14 -3.63
C ALA A 87 18.21 -4.29 -5.13
N GLN A 88 17.32 -5.23 -5.48
CA GLN A 88 16.87 -5.41 -6.86
C GLN A 88 16.15 -4.17 -7.39
N ARG A 89 15.20 -3.61 -6.64
CA ARG A 89 14.49 -2.38 -7.03
C ARG A 89 15.43 -1.20 -7.21
N ARG A 90 16.44 -1.05 -6.34
CA ARG A 90 17.47 0.00 -6.49
C ARG A 90 18.24 -0.16 -7.80
N ARG A 91 18.64 -1.38 -8.16
CA ARG A 91 19.30 -1.63 -9.47
C ARG A 91 18.37 -1.29 -10.63
N THR A 92 17.10 -1.67 -10.56
CA THR A 92 16.11 -1.35 -11.60
C THR A 92 15.90 0.15 -11.73
N LEU A 93 15.76 0.88 -10.62
CA LEU A 93 15.62 2.33 -10.63
C LEU A 93 16.88 3.01 -11.18
N ASN A 94 18.07 2.57 -10.76
CA ASN A 94 19.32 3.10 -11.30
C ASN A 94 19.44 2.84 -12.81
N ALA A 95 19.03 1.67 -13.29
CA ALA A 95 19.00 1.37 -14.73
C ALA A 95 18.00 2.26 -15.47
N ALA A 96 16.83 2.52 -14.88
CA ALA A 96 15.84 3.42 -15.46
C ALA A 96 16.31 4.89 -15.49
N CYS A 97 17.08 5.33 -14.50
CA CYS A 97 17.71 6.66 -14.50
C CYS A 97 18.76 6.85 -15.60
N LEU A 98 19.32 5.76 -16.15
CA LEU A 98 20.25 5.82 -17.28
C LEU A 98 19.54 5.89 -18.64
N LEU A 99 18.22 5.65 -18.70
CA LEU A 99 17.47 5.86 -19.92
C LEU A 99 17.44 7.36 -20.23
N PRO A 100 17.57 7.76 -21.52
CA PRO A 100 17.48 9.16 -21.91
C PRO A 100 16.21 9.75 -21.30
N THR A 101 16.39 10.77 -20.46
CA THR A 101 15.28 11.39 -19.74
C THR A 101 14.24 11.81 -20.77
N GLN A 102 13.01 11.31 -20.67
CA GLN A 102 11.89 11.73 -21.53
C GLN A 102 11.80 13.27 -21.64
N SER A 103 12.32 13.99 -20.63
CA SER A 103 12.45 15.44 -20.66
C SER A 103 13.22 15.96 -21.88
N GLN A 104 14.29 15.29 -22.34
CA GLN A 104 15.05 15.73 -23.51
C GLN A 104 14.24 15.56 -24.80
N MET A 105 13.47 14.49 -24.90
CA MET A 105 12.53 14.29 -26.01
C MET A 105 11.42 15.32 -25.99
N LEU A 106 10.80 15.55 -24.82
CA LEU A 106 9.74 16.56 -24.66
C LEU A 106 10.23 17.98 -24.95
N THR A 107 11.47 18.34 -24.56
CA THR A 107 12.02 19.66 -24.90
C THR A 107 12.23 19.80 -26.41
N LYS A 108 12.65 18.72 -27.09
CA LYS A 108 12.82 18.73 -28.54
C LYS A 108 11.49 18.86 -29.26
N GLU A 109 10.49 18.07 -28.86
CA GLU A 109 9.12 18.15 -29.41
C GLU A 109 8.50 19.52 -29.14
N SER A 110 8.65 20.07 -27.93
CA SER A 110 8.16 21.42 -27.60
C SER A 110 8.83 22.50 -28.45
N GLN A 111 10.13 22.36 -28.76
CA GLN A 111 10.85 23.27 -29.64
C GLN A 111 10.35 23.16 -31.09
N GLU A 112 10.17 21.94 -31.59
CA GLU A 112 9.62 21.68 -32.94
C GLU A 112 8.21 22.26 -33.09
N LEU A 113 7.33 22.07 -32.11
CA LEU A 113 5.98 22.65 -32.10
C LEU A 113 6.02 24.19 -32.08
N SER A 114 6.94 24.79 -31.34
CA SER A 114 7.11 26.25 -31.30
C SER A 114 7.54 26.80 -32.67
N VAL A 115 8.50 26.14 -33.33
CA VAL A 115 8.95 26.51 -34.68
C VAL A 115 7.81 26.37 -35.70
N LEU A 116 7.03 25.29 -35.62
CA LEU A 116 5.92 25.04 -36.52
C LEU A 116 4.79 26.08 -36.32
N SER A 117 4.43 26.37 -35.07
CA SER A 117 3.47 27.42 -34.73
C SER A 117 3.90 28.80 -35.24
N GLN A 118 5.18 29.16 -35.08
CA GLN A 118 5.71 30.43 -35.58
C GLN A 118 5.72 30.49 -37.11
N THR A 119 5.91 29.35 -37.78
CA THR A 119 5.87 29.26 -39.25
C THR A 119 4.44 29.40 -39.77
N ILE A 120 3.46 28.76 -39.12
CA ILE A 120 2.04 28.96 -39.43
C ILE A 120 1.65 30.42 -39.22
N ALA A 121 2.02 31.04 -38.08
CA ALA A 121 1.71 32.43 -37.81
C ALA A 121 2.27 33.38 -38.88
N ARG A 122 3.52 33.15 -39.32
CA ARG A 122 4.13 33.92 -40.42
C ARG A 122 3.40 33.71 -41.75
N ALA A 123 3.08 32.46 -42.11
CA ALA A 123 2.33 32.16 -43.32
C ALA A 123 0.95 32.81 -43.33
N CYS A 124 0.21 32.74 -42.20
CA CYS A 124 -1.07 33.42 -42.04
C CYS A 124 -0.94 34.94 -42.16
N SER A 125 0.11 35.55 -41.56
CA SER A 125 0.33 36.99 -41.67
C SER A 125 0.65 37.44 -43.11
N GLY A 126 1.44 36.65 -43.85
CA GLY A 126 1.74 36.91 -45.26
C GLY A 126 0.50 36.83 -46.12
N LEU A 127 -0.32 35.80 -45.93
CA LEU A 127 -1.58 35.64 -46.66
C LEU A 127 -2.56 36.79 -46.37
N VAL A 128 -2.68 37.23 -45.10
CA VAL A 128 -3.50 38.41 -44.76
C VAL A 128 -2.96 39.67 -45.45
N GLN A 129 -1.65 39.85 -45.52
CA GLN A 129 -1.04 41.00 -46.19
C GLN A 129 -1.31 40.99 -47.70
N GLU A 130 -1.15 39.84 -48.36
CA GLU A 130 -1.47 39.67 -49.79
C GLU A 130 -2.96 39.94 -50.05
N LEU A 131 -3.86 39.46 -49.18
CA LEU A 131 -5.28 39.74 -49.30
C LEU A 131 -5.58 41.24 -49.14
N VAL A 132 -4.97 41.91 -48.16
CA VAL A 132 -5.13 43.36 -47.97
C VAL A 132 -4.62 44.13 -49.19
N GLU A 133 -3.51 43.71 -49.78
CA GLU A 133 -2.91 44.34 -50.97
C GLU A 133 -3.75 44.11 -52.24
N VAL A 134 -4.11 42.87 -52.55
CA VAL A 134 -4.91 42.52 -53.75
C VAL A 134 -6.28 43.19 -53.72
N PHE A 135 -6.92 43.19 -52.54
CA PHE A 135 -8.28 43.71 -52.40
C PHE A 135 -8.33 45.18 -51.97
N HIS A 136 -7.17 45.83 -51.77
CA HIS A 136 -7.05 47.20 -51.25
C HIS A 136 -8.00 47.41 -50.07
N ILE A 137 -7.97 46.49 -49.10
CA ILE A 137 -8.82 46.57 -47.91
C ILE A 137 -8.19 47.62 -47.02
N VAL A 138 -8.57 48.88 -47.23
CA VAL A 138 -8.12 50.00 -46.42
C VAL A 138 -9.25 50.36 -45.48
N GLU A 139 -8.97 50.28 -44.18
CA GLU A 139 -9.77 50.93 -43.16
C GLU A 139 -9.57 52.44 -43.32
N VAL A 140 -10.51 53.10 -43.99
CA VAL A 140 -10.46 54.56 -44.22
C VAL A 140 -11.06 55.20 -42.97
N GLY A 141 -10.31 55.21 -41.86
CA GLY A 141 -10.92 55.61 -40.59
C GLY A 141 -10.06 55.70 -39.33
N GLY A 142 -8.73 55.58 -39.38
CA GLY A 142 -7.90 55.56 -38.17
C GLY A 142 -7.80 56.86 -37.34
N ARG A 143 -8.63 57.88 -37.58
CA ARG A 143 -8.66 59.08 -36.72
C ARG A 143 -9.70 58.89 -35.61
N PRO A 144 -9.35 59.10 -34.32
CA PRO A 144 -10.32 59.05 -33.23
C PRO A 144 -11.43 60.09 -33.48
N GLY A 145 -12.62 59.63 -33.88
CA GLY A 145 -13.80 60.44 -34.17
C GLY A 145 -14.34 60.42 -35.61
N ALA A 146 -13.64 59.81 -36.57
CA ALA A 146 -14.19 59.53 -37.91
C ALA A 146 -14.82 58.13 -37.90
N ARG A 147 -16.00 57.96 -38.52
CA ARG A 147 -16.71 56.67 -38.56
C ARG A 147 -15.93 55.67 -39.40
N ASP A 148 -15.83 54.43 -38.92
CA ASP A 148 -15.10 53.32 -39.55
C ASP A 148 -15.74 52.91 -40.88
N GLU A 149 -15.36 53.58 -41.96
CA GLU A 149 -15.75 53.21 -43.33
C GLU A 149 -14.72 52.23 -43.91
N TRP A 150 -15.18 51.01 -44.22
CA TRP A 150 -14.35 49.99 -44.83
C TRP A 150 -14.41 50.14 -46.35
N THR A 151 -13.25 50.22 -47.02
CA THR A 151 -13.20 50.22 -48.49
C THR A 151 -12.60 48.92 -48.99
N VAL A 152 -13.19 48.33 -50.03
CA VAL A 152 -12.65 47.18 -50.76
C VAL A 152 -12.59 47.54 -52.24
N GLY A 153 -11.38 47.59 -52.81
CA GLY A 153 -11.17 48.02 -54.21
C GLY A 153 -11.63 49.46 -54.50
N GLY A 154 -11.56 50.35 -53.50
CA GLY A 154 -12.04 51.73 -53.60
C GLY A 154 -13.57 51.90 -53.47
N LEU A 155 -14.32 50.80 -53.26
CA LEU A 155 -15.75 50.85 -52.95
C LEU A 155 -15.95 50.84 -51.43
N VAL A 156 -16.64 51.86 -50.90
CA VAL A 156 -17.05 51.91 -49.50
C VAL A 156 -18.13 50.85 -49.25
N LEU A 157 -17.83 49.88 -48.40
CA LEU A 157 -18.77 48.87 -47.94
C LEU A 157 -19.49 49.36 -46.68
N PRO A 158 -20.83 49.29 -46.65
CA PRO A 158 -21.58 49.63 -45.46
C PRO A 158 -21.32 48.59 -44.36
N VAL A 159 -20.98 49.08 -43.17
CA VAL A 159 -20.84 48.22 -41.98
C VAL A 159 -22.20 47.60 -41.66
N PRO A 160 -22.27 46.27 -41.42
CA PRO A 160 -23.51 45.61 -40.99
C PRO A 160 -24.11 46.32 -39.77
N GLY A 161 -25.26 46.98 -39.95
CA GLY A 161 -25.94 47.76 -38.91
C GLY A 161 -26.08 49.26 -39.21
N ASP A 162 -25.44 49.81 -40.25
CA ASP A 162 -25.65 51.21 -40.63
C ASP A 162 -26.97 51.41 -41.38
N VAL A 163 -27.95 52.01 -40.69
CA VAL A 163 -29.29 52.32 -41.23
C VAL A 163 -29.25 53.29 -42.42
N ARG A 164 -28.13 53.97 -42.67
CA ARG A 164 -27.94 54.82 -43.85
C ARG A 164 -28.13 54.08 -45.17
N TRP A 165 -27.87 52.77 -45.21
CA TRP A 165 -28.15 51.94 -46.40
C TRP A 165 -29.62 51.98 -46.81
N ARG A 166 -30.53 52.01 -45.82
CA ARG A 166 -31.98 52.07 -46.07
C ARG A 166 -32.46 53.46 -46.48
N ILE A 167 -31.71 54.51 -46.14
CA ILE A 167 -32.14 55.92 -46.30
C ILE A 167 -31.52 56.57 -47.54
N ILE A 168 -30.26 56.24 -47.89
CA ILE A 168 -29.51 56.95 -48.94
C ILE A 168 -29.60 56.25 -50.31
N GLY A 169 -30.05 55.00 -50.38
CA GLY A 169 -30.33 54.32 -51.66
C GLY A 169 -29.07 54.21 -52.54
N TYR A 170 -28.16 53.32 -52.17
CA TYR A 170 -26.99 53.06 -53.00
C TYR A 170 -27.41 52.58 -54.40
N PRO A 171 -26.75 53.04 -55.47
CA PRO A 171 -26.99 52.52 -56.81
C PRO A 171 -26.82 51.00 -56.82
N PRO A 172 -27.77 50.24 -57.39
CA PRO A 172 -27.70 48.76 -57.42
C PRO A 172 -26.41 48.27 -58.07
N ASP A 173 -25.84 49.04 -58.98
CA ASP A 173 -24.56 48.76 -59.64
C ASP A 173 -23.40 48.69 -58.65
N HIS A 174 -23.39 49.52 -57.60
CA HIS A 174 -22.34 49.49 -56.57
C HIS A 174 -22.45 48.25 -55.67
N ILE A 175 -23.67 47.85 -55.30
CA ILE A 175 -23.91 46.65 -54.48
C ILE A 175 -23.53 45.40 -55.27
N ASN A 176 -23.86 45.37 -56.56
CA ASN A 176 -23.49 44.27 -57.46
C ASN A 176 -21.97 44.20 -57.65
N ALA A 177 -21.28 45.34 -57.81
CA ALA A 177 -19.83 45.39 -57.91
C ALA A 177 -19.14 44.88 -56.63
N ALA A 178 -19.58 45.32 -55.45
CA ALA A 178 -19.06 44.84 -54.17
C ALA A 178 -19.33 43.34 -53.96
N SER A 179 -20.56 42.88 -54.26
CA SER A 179 -20.94 41.47 -54.14
C SER A 179 -20.12 40.58 -55.07
N ASN A 180 -19.87 41.00 -56.30
CA ASN A 180 -19.04 40.27 -57.26
C ASN A 180 -17.56 40.22 -56.84
N SER A 181 -17.05 41.25 -56.15
CA SER A 181 -15.70 41.24 -55.58
C SER A 181 -15.60 40.29 -54.38
N LEU A 182 -16.61 40.27 -53.50
CA LEU A 182 -16.69 39.32 -52.38
C LEU A 182 -16.84 37.87 -52.87
N LEU A 183 -17.62 37.64 -53.93
CA LEU A 183 -17.81 36.31 -54.53
C LEU A 183 -16.52 35.80 -55.17
N ARG A 184 -15.77 36.68 -55.86
CA ARG A 184 -14.43 36.35 -56.39
C ARG A 184 -13.43 36.07 -55.27
N PHE A 185 -13.45 36.84 -54.18
CA PHE A 185 -12.65 36.57 -52.99
C PHE A 185 -12.95 35.20 -52.41
N ARG A 186 -14.23 34.86 -52.26
CA ARG A 186 -14.66 33.57 -51.74
C ARG A 186 -14.17 32.41 -52.63
N GLY A 187 -14.25 32.56 -53.95
CA GLY A 187 -13.71 31.57 -54.89
C GLY A 187 -12.19 31.36 -54.70
N LEU A 188 -11.41 32.44 -54.61
CA LEU A 188 -9.95 32.35 -54.39
C LEU A 188 -9.59 31.77 -53.00
N ALA A 189 -10.39 32.06 -51.97
CA ALA A 189 -10.21 31.49 -50.64
C ALA A 189 -10.53 29.99 -50.60
N GLU A 190 -11.60 29.56 -51.29
CA GLU A 190 -11.96 28.14 -51.40
C GLU A 190 -10.90 27.36 -52.21
N ASP A 191 -10.38 27.93 -53.30
CA ASP A 191 -9.32 27.33 -54.10
C ASP A 191 -8.00 27.21 -53.33
N SER A 192 -7.58 28.24 -52.59
CA SER A 192 -6.35 28.20 -51.79
C SER A 192 -6.44 27.24 -50.60
N VAL A 193 -7.59 27.17 -49.91
CA VAL A 193 -7.83 26.18 -48.85
C VAL A 193 -7.87 24.76 -49.40
N SER A 194 -8.44 24.55 -50.59
CA SER A 194 -8.44 23.25 -51.29
C SER A 194 -7.02 22.80 -51.65
N VAL A 195 -6.17 23.71 -52.14
CA VAL A 195 -4.75 23.40 -52.41
C VAL A 195 -3.98 23.06 -51.14
N CYS A 196 -4.29 23.70 -50.00
CA CYS A 196 -3.64 23.40 -48.72
C CYS A 196 -4.11 22.09 -48.08
N LEU A 197 -5.39 21.70 -48.29
CA LEU A 197 -5.97 20.47 -47.73
C LEU A 197 -5.89 19.26 -48.68
N GLY A 198 -5.55 19.48 -49.95
CA GLY A 198 -5.60 18.48 -51.02
C GLY A 198 -4.32 17.66 -51.25
N SER A 199 -3.28 17.76 -50.40
CA SER A 199 -2.01 17.03 -50.61
C SER A 199 -1.77 15.83 -49.69
N GLU A 200 -2.76 15.39 -48.90
CA GLU A 200 -2.64 14.21 -48.03
C GLU A 200 -3.55 13.04 -48.42
N GLN A 201 -4.05 13.02 -49.67
CA GLN A 201 -4.72 11.84 -50.21
C GLN A 201 -3.96 11.27 -51.41
N ASP A 202 -3.57 10.02 -51.21
CA ASP A 202 -3.08 9.06 -52.18
C ASP A 202 -1.58 9.10 -52.52
N GLU A 203 -0.82 8.33 -51.74
CA GLU A 203 -0.18 7.13 -52.30
C GLU A 203 0.22 6.17 -51.15
N GLY A 204 -0.51 5.05 -51.07
CA GLY A 204 0.20 3.78 -51.12
C GLY A 204 0.64 3.12 -49.81
N VAL A 205 -0.18 2.16 -49.39
CA VAL A 205 0.27 0.81 -48.98
C VAL A 205 1.26 0.71 -47.82
N ASN A 206 0.73 0.39 -46.63
CA ASN A 206 1.11 -0.86 -45.94
C ASN A 206 0.13 -1.22 -44.79
N PRO A 207 -0.78 -2.20 -44.99
CA PRO A 207 -1.55 -2.79 -43.91
C PRO A 207 -0.69 -3.85 -43.21
N GLY A 208 0.25 -3.42 -42.37
CA GLY A 208 1.36 -4.32 -41.99
C GLY A 208 2.02 -4.11 -40.63
N ALA A 209 1.38 -3.45 -39.66
CA ALA A 209 1.90 -3.42 -38.30
C ALA A 209 0.82 -3.84 -37.30
N LYS A 210 0.59 -5.16 -37.25
CA LYS A 210 0.05 -5.83 -36.07
C LYS A 210 0.90 -5.42 -34.85
N ARG A 211 0.46 -4.39 -34.13
CA ARG A 211 0.84 -4.20 -32.73
C ARG A 211 0.13 -5.26 -31.90
N THR A 212 0.50 -6.53 -32.08
CA THR A 212 0.39 -7.49 -31.00
C THR A 212 1.51 -7.18 -30.02
N ALA A 213 1.34 -6.12 -29.24
CA ALA A 213 1.96 -6.04 -27.94
C ALA A 213 1.28 -7.11 -27.07
N LYS A 214 1.62 -8.38 -27.34
CA LYS A 214 1.58 -9.44 -26.34
C LYS A 214 2.60 -9.02 -25.30
N HIS A 215 2.19 -8.16 -24.37
CA HIS A 215 2.79 -8.21 -23.06
C HIS A 215 2.54 -9.63 -22.55
N PRO A 216 3.58 -10.45 -22.31
CA PRO A 216 3.37 -11.58 -21.44
C PRO A 216 3.11 -10.99 -20.06
N LEU A 217 1.83 -10.84 -19.71
CA LEU A 217 1.40 -10.86 -18.32
C LEU A 217 1.71 -12.26 -17.79
N HIS A 218 3.00 -12.55 -17.58
CA HIS A 218 3.38 -13.47 -16.52
C HIS A 218 3.10 -12.73 -15.22
N LEU A 219 1.81 -12.68 -14.86
CA LEU A 219 1.39 -12.75 -13.48
C LEU A 219 2.00 -14.04 -12.95
N THR A 220 3.21 -13.93 -12.41
CA THR A 220 3.77 -14.94 -11.53
C THR A 220 2.82 -15.00 -10.36
N SER A 221 1.98 -16.02 -10.38
CA SER A 221 1.27 -16.54 -9.24
C SER A 221 2.28 -16.74 -8.12
N ASN A 222 2.24 -15.82 -7.15
CA ASN A 222 2.73 -16.13 -5.82
C ASN A 222 1.92 -17.33 -5.33
N PRO A 223 2.52 -18.48 -4.97
CA PRO A 223 1.80 -19.48 -4.21
C PRO A 223 1.51 -18.87 -2.84
N SER A 224 0.25 -18.47 -2.65
CA SER A 224 -0.35 -18.27 -1.34
C SER A 224 -0.15 -19.56 -0.56
N SER A 225 0.77 -19.56 0.40
CA SER A 225 0.84 -20.60 1.41
C SER A 225 -0.48 -20.57 2.18
N THR A 226 -1.35 -21.51 1.87
CA THR A 226 -2.58 -21.83 2.61
C THR A 226 -2.17 -22.28 4.00
N SER A 227 -2.04 -21.35 4.95
CA SER A 227 -2.07 -21.68 6.37
C SER A 227 -3.53 -21.80 6.78
N SER A 228 -4.02 -23.03 6.82
CA SER A 228 -5.28 -23.41 7.43
C SER A 228 -5.31 -22.91 8.88
N SER A 229 -6.23 -21.98 9.15
CA SER A 229 -6.65 -21.60 10.49
C SER A 229 -7.41 -22.77 11.14
N PRO A 230 -7.08 -23.19 12.37
CA PRO A 230 -8.01 -23.97 13.17
C PRO A 230 -9.09 -23.04 13.74
N SER A 231 -10.33 -23.44 13.53
CA SER A 231 -11.56 -22.90 14.12
C SER A 231 -11.49 -22.90 15.65
N LEU A 232 -11.58 -21.72 16.27
CA LEU A 232 -11.84 -21.56 17.70
C LEU A 232 -13.34 -21.26 17.90
N SER A 233 -13.99 -22.20 18.56
CA SER A 233 -15.38 -22.13 19.00
C SER A 233 -15.62 -20.91 19.89
N SER A 234 -16.71 -20.23 19.57
CA SER A 234 -17.40 -19.24 20.39
C SER A 234 -17.68 -19.77 21.80
N ARG A 235 -17.18 -19.07 22.83
CA ARG A 235 -17.67 -19.21 24.20
C ARG A 235 -18.12 -17.86 24.72
N THR A 236 -19.43 -17.74 24.84
CA THR A 236 -20.21 -16.66 25.45
C THR A 236 -19.85 -16.53 26.95
N PRO A 237 -19.64 -15.32 27.47
CA PRO A 237 -19.82 -15.04 28.90
C PRO A 237 -21.22 -14.47 29.18
N PRO A 238 -21.83 -14.76 30.35
CA PRO A 238 -23.13 -14.20 30.73
C PRO A 238 -23.00 -12.80 31.33
N ALA A 239 -24.13 -12.09 31.28
CA ALA A 239 -24.35 -10.75 31.77
C ALA A 239 -24.46 -10.64 33.31
N SER A 240 -23.93 -9.55 33.87
CA SER A 240 -24.46 -8.85 35.04
C SER A 240 -23.97 -7.38 35.00
N LEU A 241 -24.82 -6.39 34.74
CA LEU A 241 -25.61 -5.62 35.72
C LEU A 241 -24.74 -4.95 36.81
N ALA A 242 -24.40 -3.67 36.60
CA ALA A 242 -24.49 -2.61 37.59
C ALA A 242 -24.23 -1.23 36.93
N ASP A 243 -25.14 -0.30 37.22
CA ASP A 243 -25.08 1.14 36.97
C ASP A 243 -23.75 1.79 37.37
N SER A 244 -23.37 2.86 36.66
CA SER A 244 -23.18 4.16 37.31
C SER A 244 -22.90 5.26 36.29
N GLU A 245 -23.53 6.40 36.57
CA GLU A 245 -23.70 7.63 35.82
C GLU A 245 -22.39 8.33 35.38
N ALA A 246 -22.49 9.03 34.25
CA ALA A 246 -21.63 10.17 33.88
C ALA A 246 -22.18 11.46 34.56
N PRO A 247 -21.43 12.57 34.67
CA PRO A 247 -21.09 13.36 33.48
C PRO A 247 -19.76 14.14 33.49
N GLU A 248 -19.45 14.69 32.30
CA GLU A 248 -18.68 15.90 31.98
C GLU A 248 -17.22 16.03 32.45
N GLN A 249 -16.28 16.22 31.50
CA GLN A 249 -15.95 17.54 30.96
C GLN A 249 -14.76 17.43 29.98
N ALA A 250 -14.87 18.07 28.80
CA ALA A 250 -13.73 18.32 27.89
C ALA A 250 -12.90 19.52 28.41
N PRO A 251 -11.64 19.76 27.96
CA PRO A 251 -11.41 20.28 26.62
C PRO A 251 -10.12 19.80 25.91
N ALA A 252 -10.08 20.13 24.62
CA ALA A 252 -9.05 19.85 23.63
C ALA A 252 -7.66 20.43 23.97
N HIS A 253 -6.61 19.64 23.70
CA HIS A 253 -5.27 20.14 23.41
C HIS A 253 -4.69 19.41 22.20
N GLY A 254 -4.59 20.13 21.09
CA GLY A 254 -3.72 19.77 19.98
C GLY A 254 -2.27 20.08 20.34
N ARG A 255 -1.35 19.18 19.96
CA ARG A 255 0.04 19.57 19.73
C ARG A 255 0.76 18.56 18.84
N ASN A 256 0.97 18.98 17.59
CA ASN A 256 1.97 18.44 16.68
C ASN A 256 3.35 18.48 17.34
N GLN A 257 4.02 17.33 17.44
CA GLN A 257 5.48 17.23 17.64
C GLN A 257 5.94 16.06 16.74
N SER A 258 6.35 16.37 15.52
CA SER A 258 7.75 16.60 15.12
C SER A 258 8.62 15.35 15.26
N PHE A 259 9.01 14.83 14.09
CA PHE A 259 9.97 13.75 13.89
C PHE A 259 11.32 14.14 14.50
N THR A 260 11.77 13.41 15.52
CA THR A 260 13.14 13.50 16.02
C THR A 260 14.04 12.53 15.28
N THR A 261 15.09 13.12 14.73
CA THR A 261 16.24 12.58 14.02
C THR A 261 16.88 11.39 14.73
N GLY A 262 17.14 10.33 13.97
CA GLY A 262 17.91 9.18 14.43
C GLY A 262 19.35 9.55 14.75
N LEU A 263 19.77 9.27 15.97
CA LEU A 263 21.17 9.27 16.37
C LEU A 263 21.86 8.01 15.81
N PRO A 264 23.05 8.10 15.20
CA PRO A 264 23.85 6.92 14.92
C PRO A 264 24.37 6.34 16.24
N ILE A 265 23.89 5.15 16.61
CA ILE A 265 24.51 4.33 17.65
C ILE A 265 25.86 3.85 17.08
N GLN A 266 26.92 4.54 17.46
CA GLN A 266 28.29 4.15 17.22
C GLN A 266 28.62 3.01 18.19
N TYR A 267 28.53 1.77 17.71
CA TYR A 267 28.97 0.59 18.45
C TYR A 267 30.49 0.66 18.61
N VAL A 268 30.96 1.14 19.76
CA VAL A 268 32.33 0.91 20.22
C VAL A 268 32.39 -0.55 20.67
N LEU A 269 32.96 -1.40 19.82
CA LEU A 269 33.35 -2.76 20.19
C LEU A 269 34.47 -2.69 21.25
N PRO A 270 34.28 -3.20 22.47
CA PRO A 270 35.41 -3.41 23.36
C PRO A 270 36.28 -4.53 22.77
N SER A 271 37.49 -4.17 22.33
CA SER A 271 38.54 -5.14 22.07
C SER A 271 38.96 -5.77 23.39
N THR A 272 38.33 -6.89 23.77
CA THR A 272 38.90 -7.77 24.78
C THR A 272 40.02 -8.56 24.12
N GLY A 273 41.21 -7.96 24.14
CA GLY A 273 42.47 -8.67 23.94
C GLY A 273 42.66 -9.68 25.05
N LEU A 274 42.19 -10.91 24.83
CA LEU A 274 42.49 -12.05 25.69
C LEU A 274 43.84 -12.62 25.21
N GLN A 275 44.93 -12.09 25.76
CA GLN A 275 46.23 -12.76 25.72
C GLN A 275 46.10 -14.09 26.46
N ALA A 276 46.03 -15.19 25.71
CA ALA A 276 46.31 -16.51 26.25
C ALA A 276 47.83 -16.66 26.38
N SER A 277 48.38 -16.25 27.52
CA SER A 277 49.71 -16.66 27.97
C SER A 277 49.53 -17.59 29.16
N GLY A 278 50.02 -18.81 29.03
CA GLY A 278 49.89 -19.81 30.09
C GLY A 278 50.21 -21.22 29.63
N ALA A 279 51.38 -21.39 29.03
CA ALA A 279 52.04 -22.68 29.02
C ALA A 279 52.34 -23.08 30.47
N SER A 280 51.83 -24.21 30.92
CA SER A 280 52.36 -24.91 32.09
C SER A 280 52.42 -26.38 31.76
N ALA A 281 53.61 -26.79 31.33
CA ALA A 281 54.05 -28.16 31.36
C ALA A 281 54.40 -28.51 32.81
N PHE A 282 53.76 -29.51 33.37
CA PHE A 282 54.35 -30.29 34.46
C PHE A 282 54.02 -31.77 34.25
N LEU A 283 55.07 -32.55 34.48
CA LEU A 283 55.27 -33.99 34.34
C LEU A 283 54.20 -34.84 35.03
#